data_AF-A0A3D4HWX6-F1
#
_entry.id   AF-A0A3D4HWX6-F1
#
_cell.length_a   1.000
_cell.length_b   1.000
_cell.length_c   1.000
_cell.angle_alpha   90.00
_cell.angle_beta   90.00
_cell.angle_gamma   90.00
#
_symmetry.space_group_name_H-M   'P 1'
#
loop_
_entity.id
_entity.type
_entity.pdbx_description
1 polymer ?
#
loop_
_entity_poly.entity_id
_entity_poly.type
_entity_poly.pdbx_seq_one_letter_code
_entity_poly.pdbx_strand_id
1 'polypeptide(L)'
;MKEVSFRYKDYADNSATKIMTLEGTKFIELFLQHILPKGFSRVRFSGYLSNCCKTKKLKLIHKLRGTPFIPKPGKRKIHGRAAAFNL
;
A
#
# COMPACT_ATOMS: atom_id res chain seq x y z
N MET A 1 -11.57 -34.33 9.24
CA MET A 1 -11.20 -32.89 9.29
C MET A 1 -11.90 -32.18 8.15
N LYS A 2 -12.42 -30.97 8.34
CA LYS A 2 -13.11 -30.22 7.27
C LYS A 2 -12.10 -29.37 6.52
N GLU A 3 -12.09 -29.49 5.20
CA GLU A 3 -11.28 -28.68 4.30
C GLU A 3 -12.09 -27.49 3.77
N VAL A 4 -11.41 -26.39 3.50
CA VAL A 4 -12.00 -25.15 2.99
C VAL A 4 -11.22 -24.73 1.75
N SER A 5 -11.92 -24.57 0.64
CA SER A 5 -11.38 -23.99 -0.60
C SER A 5 -11.81 -22.54 -0.73
N PHE A 6 -10.86 -21.64 -0.98
CA PHE A 6 -11.15 -20.22 -1.19
C PHE A 6 -10.33 -19.63 -2.33
N ARG A 7 -10.88 -18.56 -2.92
CA ARG A 7 -10.27 -17.83 -4.02
C ARG A 7 -9.42 -16.69 -3.47
N TYR A 8 -8.20 -16.55 -3.96
CA TYR A 8 -7.31 -15.45 -3.58
C TYR A 8 -6.60 -14.85 -4.80
N LYS A 9 -6.10 -13.63 -4.62
CA LYS A 9 -5.32 -12.91 -5.62
C LYS A 9 -3.83 -13.08 -5.31
N ASP A 10 -3.11 -13.70 -6.23
CA ASP A 10 -1.68 -13.94 -6.11
C ASP A 10 -0.92 -12.76 -6.69
N TYR A 11 -0.48 -11.85 -5.82
CA TYR A 11 0.27 -10.66 -6.23
C TYR A 11 1.69 -10.98 -6.74
N ALA A 12 2.24 -12.16 -6.45
CA ALA A 12 3.53 -12.58 -6.98
C ALA A 12 3.39 -13.08 -8.42
N ASP A 13 2.27 -13.72 -8.75
CA ASP A 13 1.99 -14.25 -10.08
C ASP A 13 1.06 -13.33 -10.88
N ASN A 14 1.56 -12.17 -11.29
CA ASN A 14 0.85 -11.19 -12.12
C ASN A 14 -0.56 -10.82 -11.62
N SER A 15 -0.79 -10.94 -10.31
CA SER A 15 -2.09 -10.63 -9.71
C SER A 15 -3.20 -11.58 -10.20
N ALA A 16 -2.83 -12.80 -10.61
CA ALA A 16 -3.72 -13.86 -11.04
C ALA A 16 -4.64 -14.31 -9.90
N THR A 17 -5.81 -14.83 -10.27
CA THR A 17 -6.79 -15.32 -9.30
C THR A 17 -6.70 -16.84 -9.23
N LYS A 18 -6.41 -17.37 -8.05
CA LYS A 18 -6.18 -18.80 -7.80
C LYS A 18 -7.11 -19.33 -6.72
N ILE A 19 -7.27 -20.65 -6.66
CA ILE A 19 -8.00 -21.35 -5.60
C ILE A 19 -6.97 -22.08 -4.74
N MET A 20 -7.09 -21.95 -3.42
CA MET A 20 -6.30 -22.70 -2.46
C MET A 20 -7.23 -23.48 -1.53
N THR A 21 -6.90 -24.74 -1.27
CA THR A 21 -7.59 -25.60 -0.31
C THR A 21 -6.70 -25.78 0.91
N LEU A 22 -7.25 -25.51 2.10
CA LEU A 22 -6.56 -25.65 3.39
C LEU A 22 -7.45 -26.40 4.37
N GLU A 23 -6.83 -26.93 5.42
CA GLU A 23 -7.56 -27.40 6.60
C GLU A 23 -8.29 -26.22 7.26
N GLY A 24 -9.52 -26.46 7.75
CA GLY A 24 -10.34 -25.42 8.37
C GLY A 24 -9.68 -24.73 9.57
N THR A 25 -8.87 -25.44 10.35
CA THR A 25 -8.07 -24.88 11.46
C THR A 25 -7.09 -23.82 10.96
N LYS A 26 -6.30 -24.17 9.94
CA LYS A 26 -5.34 -23.28 9.27
C LYS A 26 -6.03 -22.06 8.65
N PHE A 27 -7.21 -22.26 8.06
CA PHE A 27 -8.00 -21.19 7.49
C PHE A 27 -8.41 -20.15 8.55
N ILE A 28 -8.88 -20.61 9.72
CA ILE A 28 -9.30 -19.71 10.81
C ILE A 28 -8.10 -18.92 11.35
N GLU A 29 -6.93 -19.55 11.54
CA GLU A 29 -5.72 -18.86 11.99
C GLU A 29 -5.33 -17.72 11.03
N LEU A 30 -5.29 -18.00 9.72
CA LEU A 30 -5.01 -16.99 8.69
C LEU A 30 -6.08 -15.90 8.65
N PHE A 31 -7.34 -16.27 8.82
CA PHE A 31 -8.46 -15.32 8.82
C PHE A 31 -8.40 -14.36 10.00
N LEU A 32 -8.07 -14.86 11.19
CA LEU A 32 -7.94 -14.04 12.40
C LEU A 32 -6.76 -13.07 12.30
N GLN A 33 -5.65 -13.46 11.65
CA GLN A 33 -4.54 -12.53 11.37
C GLN A 33 -4.93 -11.40 10.40
N HIS A 34 -5.91 -11.65 9.51
CA HIS A 34 -6.37 -10.64 8.56
C HIS A 34 -7.32 -9.62 9.20
N ILE A 35 -8.09 -10.03 10.21
CA ILE A 35 -9.02 -9.14 10.91
C ILE A 35 -8.22 -8.19 11.80
N LEU A 36 -8.36 -6.89 11.52
CA LEU A 36 -7.80 -5.87 12.37
C LEU A 36 -8.72 -5.68 13.59
N PRO A 37 -8.25 -5.87 14.83
CA PRO A 37 -9.09 -5.70 16.02
C PRO A 37 -9.63 -4.26 16.11
N LYS A 38 -10.80 -4.11 16.73
CA LYS A 38 -11.41 -2.79 16.93
C LYS A 38 -10.44 -1.87 17.70
N GLY A 39 -10.28 -0.64 17.19
CA GLY A 39 -9.35 0.34 17.75
C GLY A 39 -7.97 0.37 17.08
N PHE A 40 -7.65 -0.60 16.22
CA PHE A 40 -6.45 -0.55 15.41
C PHE A 40 -6.75 0.02 14.02
N SER A 41 -5.90 0.93 13.55
CA SER A 41 -5.96 1.47 12.18
C SER A 41 -4.99 0.73 11.27
N ARG A 42 -5.40 0.37 10.04
CA ARG A 42 -4.47 -0.15 9.04
C ARG A 42 -3.41 0.91 8.77
N VAL A 43 -2.16 0.59 9.10
CA VAL A 43 -1.02 1.45 8.83
C VAL A 43 -0.79 1.48 7.31
N ARG A 44 -1.33 2.50 6.65
CA ARG A 44 -1.09 2.72 5.21
C ARG A 44 0.19 3.52 4.97
N PHE A 45 0.42 4.53 5.81
CA PHE A 45 1.55 5.45 5.72
C PHE A 45 1.94 5.98 7.12
N SER A 46 2.53 5.14 7.97
CA SER A 46 3.11 5.62 9.23
C SER A 46 4.63 5.84 9.10
N GLY A 47 5.21 6.50 10.11
CA GLY A 47 6.66 6.64 10.23
C GLY A 47 7.26 7.85 9.52
N TYR A 48 8.58 7.82 9.33
CA TYR A 48 9.35 8.93 8.79
C TYR A 48 9.27 9.07 7.25
N LEU A 49 8.72 8.06 6.57
CA LEU A 49 8.52 8.05 5.12
C LEU A 49 7.06 8.24 4.70
N SER A 50 6.17 8.58 5.63
CA SER A 50 4.78 8.87 5.30
C SER A 50 4.69 10.06 4.36
N ASN A 51 3.79 10.01 3.37
CA ASN A 51 3.79 10.98 2.26
C ASN A 51 3.71 12.45 2.72
N CYS A 52 2.99 12.73 3.82
CA CYS A 52 2.84 14.06 4.39
C CYS A 52 4.14 14.66 4.95
N CYS A 53 5.06 13.84 5.47
CA CYS A 53 6.31 14.30 6.09
C CYS A 53 7.57 13.82 5.37
N LYS A 54 7.43 12.94 4.37
CA LYS A 54 8.52 12.30 3.63
C LYS A 54 9.51 13.30 3.08
N THR A 55 9.04 14.34 2.39
CA THR A 55 9.93 15.34 1.78
C THR A 55 10.72 16.13 2.83
N LYS A 56 10.08 16.55 3.92
CA LYS A 56 10.72 17.28 5.03
C LYS A 56 11.76 16.40 5.74
N LYS A 57 11.40 15.15 6.03
CA LYS A 57 12.28 14.21 6.75
C LYS A 57 13.45 13.73 5.86
N LEU A 58 13.23 13.49 4.58
CA LEU A 58 14.32 13.15 3.64
C LEU A 58 15.33 14.30 3.50
N LYS A 59 14.86 15.55 3.40
CA LYS A 59 15.77 16.72 3.42
C LYS A 59 16.63 16.75 4.68
N LEU A 60 16.03 16.49 5.84
CA LEU A 60 16.76 16.45 7.11
C LEU A 60 17.80 15.31 7.14
N ILE A 61 17.42 14.11 6.70
CA ILE A 61 18.33 12.95 6.64
C ILE A 61 19.53 13.25 5.74
N HIS A 62 19.29 13.83 4.55
CA HIS A 62 20.35 14.21 3.62
C HIS A 62 21.27 15.30 4.19
N LYS A 63 20.70 16.31 4.87
CA LYS A 63 21.47 17.34 5.59
C LYS A 63 22.38 16.72 6.65
N LEU A 64 21.84 15.82 7.48
CA LEU A 64 22.61 15.16 8.55
C LEU A 64 23.69 14.22 7.99
N ARG A 65 23.48 13.65 6.80
CA ARG A 65 24.46 12.79 6.12
C ARG A 65 25.46 13.54 5.24
N GLY A 66 25.31 14.86 5.07
CA GLY A 66 26.13 15.64 4.15
C GLY A 66 25.94 15.27 2.67
N THR A 67 24.80 14.68 2.29
CA THR A 67 24.50 14.32 0.90
C THR A 67 23.46 15.26 0.28
N PRO A 68 23.54 15.57 -1.03
CA PRO A 68 22.55 16.42 -1.68
C PRO A 68 21.20 15.70 -1.76
N PHE A 69 20.11 16.38 -1.36
CA PHE A 69 18.75 15.88 -1.56
C PHE A 69 18.24 16.25 -2.95
N ILE A 70 18.04 15.26 -3.82
CA ILE A 70 17.46 15.45 -5.15
C ILE A 70 16.00 14.99 -5.09
N PRO A 71 15.01 15.90 -5.13
CA PRO A 71 13.62 15.50 -5.20
C PRO A 71 13.37 14.77 -6.52
N LYS A 72 12.69 13.61 -6.48
CA LYS A 72 12.24 12.94 -7.71
C LYS A 72 11.37 13.93 -8.51
N PRO A 73 11.57 14.06 -9.83
CA PRO A 73 10.71 14.89 -10.67
C PRO A 73 9.28 14.37 -10.51
N GLY A 74 8.41 15.22 -9.97
CA GLY A 74 7.00 14.87 -9.82
C GLY A 74 6.45 14.55 -11.20
N LYS A 75 5.84 13.38 -11.38
CA LYS A 75 5.04 13.10 -12.57
C LYS A 75 3.89 14.11 -12.55
N ARG A 76 4.05 15.25 -13.22
CA ARG A 76 2.98 16.22 -13.41
C ARG A 76 1.89 15.47 -14.16
N LYS A 77 0.79 15.12 -13.49
CA LYS A 77 -0.45 14.88 -14.21
C LYS A 77 -0.89 16.24 -14.70
N ILE A 78 -0.63 16.49 -15.98
CA ILE A 78 -1.21 17.60 -16.73
C ILE A 78 -2.71 17.31 -16.71
N HIS A 79 -3.42 17.79 -15.70
CA HIS A 79 -4.86 17.92 -15.81
C HIS A 79 -5.03 19.09 -16.75
N GLY A 80 -5.26 18.79 -18.03
CA GLY A 80 -5.71 19.80 -18.96
C GLY A 80 -6.92 20.47 -18.34
N ARG A 81 -6.75 21.72 -17.90
CA ARG A 81 -7.87 22.63 -17.80
C ARG A 81 -8.34 22.82 -19.24
N ALA A 82 -9.28 21.98 -19.68
CA ALA A 82 -10.13 22.34 -20.79
C ALA A 82 -11.01 23.50 -20.28
N ALA A 83 -10.52 24.72 -20.47
CA ALA A 83 -11.38 25.87 -20.59
C ALA A 83 -11.90 25.87 -22.02
N ALA A 84 -13.15 25.46 -22.20
CA ALA A 84 -14.02 25.74 -23.33
C ALA A 84 -15.44 25.78 -22.71
N PHE A 85 -15.99 26.95 -22.40
CA PHE A 85 -16.83 27.77 -23.30
C PHE A 85 -17.90 26.92 -24.04
N ASN A 86 -19.17 27.11 -23.64
CA ASN A 86 -20.47 26.92 -24.31
C ASN A 86 -20.54 25.84 -25.43
N LEU A 87 -21.41 24.84 -25.36
CA LEU A 87 -22.89 24.89 -25.41
C LEU A 87 -23.47 23.61 -24.79
#